data_AF-A0A6G3RV89-F1
#
_entry.id   AF-A0A6G3RV89-F1
#
_cell.length_a   1.000
_cell.length_b   1.000
_cell.length_c   1.000
_cell.angle_alpha   90.00
_cell.angle_beta   90.00
_cell.angle_gamma   90.00
#
_symmetry.space_group_name_H-M   'P 1'
#
loop_
_entity.id
_entity.type
_entity.pdbx_description
1 polymer ?
#
loop_
_entity_poly.entity_id
_entity_poly.type
_entity_poly.pdbx_seq_one_letter_code
_entity_poly.pdbx_strand_id
1 'polypeptide(L)' 'MFLVGAAQSSAKSICKPCPVRTECLAHALDHRIEHGMWGGMTERERRALLRRRPDVTSWRSLLESARRHHVRETADA' A
#
# COMPACT_ATOMS: atom_id res chain seq x y z
N MET A 1 -14.53 22.49 -4.99
CA MET A 1 -13.06 22.56 -4.80
C MET A 1 -12.46 21.19 -5.09
N PHE A 2 -11.92 20.96 -6.30
CA PHE A 2 -11.65 19.62 -6.88
C PHE A 2 -10.15 19.30 -7.05
N LEU A 3 -9.25 19.89 -6.25
CA LEU A 3 -7.80 19.76 -6.45
C LEU A 3 -7.18 18.49 -5.82
N VAL A 4 -7.87 17.85 -4.87
CA VAL A 4 -7.31 16.70 -4.14
C VAL A 4 -7.27 15.43 -5.00
N GLY A 5 -8.25 15.23 -5.90
CA GLY A 5 -8.34 14.01 -6.72
C GLY A 5 -7.21 13.87 -7.75
N ALA A 6 -6.81 14.97 -8.39
CA ALA A 6 -5.74 14.97 -9.38
C ALA A 6 -4.37 14.62 -8.76
N ALA A 7 -4.06 15.20 -7.59
CA ALA A 7 -2.82 14.90 -6.86
C ALA A 7 -2.75 13.43 -6.41
N GLN A 8 -3.88 12.86 -5.99
CA GLN A 8 -3.97 11.43 -5.62
C GLN A 8 -3.82 10.51 -6.84
N SER A 9 -4.33 10.91 -8.01
CA SER A 9 -4.13 10.15 -9.26
C SER A 9 -2.65 10.16 -9.68
N SER A 10 -2.01 11.33 -9.66
CA SER A 10 -0.59 11.48 -9.98
C SER A 10 0.33 10.74 -9.00
N ALA A 11 0.01 10.73 -7.71
CA ALA A 11 0.82 9.99 -6.76
C ALA A 11 0.67 8.46 -6.93
N LYS A 12 -0.50 7.96 -7.36
CA LYS A 12 -0.68 6.53 -7.70
C LYS A 12 0.18 6.10 -8.89
N SER A 13 0.36 6.96 -9.90
CA SER A 13 1.22 6.63 -11.05
C SER A 13 2.69 6.56 -10.67
N ILE A 14 3.15 7.40 -9.74
CA ILE A 14 4.52 7.36 -9.19
C ILE A 14 4.74 6.14 -8.29
N CYS A 15 3.73 5.77 -7.48
CA CYS A 15 3.83 4.61 -6.61
C CYS A 15 3.90 3.30 -7.41
N LYS A 16 3.26 3.22 -8.59
CA LYS A 16 3.21 1.99 -9.40
C LYS A 16 4.59 1.38 -9.72
N PRO A 17 5.55 2.10 -10.30
CA PRO A 17 6.88 1.56 -10.61
C PRO A 17 7.82 1.50 -9.39
N CYS A 18 7.41 2.00 -8.22
CA CYS A 18 8.31 2.08 -7.07
C CYS A 18 8.66 0.67 -6.54
N PRO A 19 9.95 0.29 -6.49
CA PRO A 19 10.37 -1.05 -6.07
C PRO A 19 10.06 -1.33 -4.59
N VAL A 20 10.01 -0.28 -3.77
CA VAL A 20 9.76 -0.34 -2.33
C VAL A 20 8.29 -0.08 -1.97
N ARG A 21 7.37 -0.18 -2.94
CA ARG A 21 5.94 0.12 -2.72
C ARG A 21 5.36 -0.73 -1.58
N THR A 22 5.75 -1.99 -1.50
CA THR A 22 5.29 -2.94 -0.49
C THR A 22 5.81 -2.56 0.92
N GLU A 23 7.09 -2.26 1.03
CA GLU A 23 7.76 -1.86 2.27
C GLU A 23 7.22 -0.52 2.77
N CYS A 24 7.00 0.43 1.86
CA CYS A 24 6.41 1.74 2.15
C CYS A 24 4.98 1.59 2.73
N LEU A 25 4.15 0.74 2.12
CA LEU A 25 2.80 0.47 2.63
C LEU A 25 2.84 -0.24 3.99
N ALA A 26 3.68 -1.26 4.13
CA ALA A 26 3.83 -2.00 5.38
C ALA A 26 4.21 -1.06 6.53
N HIS A 27 5.21 -0.19 6.31
CA HIS A 27 5.64 0.79 7.29
C HIS A 27 4.50 1.70 7.74
N ALA A 28 3.68 2.19 6.80
CA ALA A 28 2.54 3.06 7.12
C ALA A 28 1.44 2.35 7.92
N LEU A 29 1.22 1.05 7.67
CA LEU A 29 0.22 0.26 8.40
C LEU A 29 0.73 -0.12 9.80
N ASP A 30 1.98 -0.56 9.92
CA ASP A 30 2.62 -0.94 11.18
C ASP A 30 2.72 0.28 12.13
N HIS A 31 3.10 1.45 11.63
CA HIS A 31 3.22 2.69 12.42
C HIS A 31 1.91 3.51 12.49
N ARG A 32 0.81 3.00 11.91
CA ARG A 32 -0.49 3.69 11.84
C ARG A 32 -0.40 5.14 11.36
N ILE A 33 0.41 5.39 10.33
CA ILE A 33 0.60 6.74 9.79
C ILE A 33 -0.73 7.24 9.22
N GLU A 34 -1.25 8.30 9.82
CA GLU A 34 -2.59 8.80 9.53
C GLU A 34 -2.63 9.61 8.23
N HIS A 35 -1.58 10.35 7.89
CA HIS A 35 -1.60 11.28 6.76
C HIS A 35 -0.81 10.81 5.54
N GLY A 36 -1.16 11.38 4.37
CA GLY A 36 -0.43 11.18 3.12
C GLY A 36 -0.73 9.86 2.39
N MET A 37 -0.09 9.69 1.24
CA MET A 37 -0.15 8.46 0.44
C MET A 37 1.08 7.59 0.71
N TRP A 38 0.84 6.31 0.92
CA TRP A 38 1.89 5.33 1.21
C TRP A 38 1.65 4.08 0.38
N GLY A 39 2.66 3.65 -0.38
CA GLY A 39 2.59 2.49 -1.26
C GLY A 39 1.41 2.49 -2.25
N GLY A 40 0.97 3.67 -2.69
CA GLY A 40 -0.18 3.83 -3.59
C GLY A 40 -1.55 3.81 -2.92
N MET A 41 -1.61 3.76 -1.57
CA MET A 41 -2.85 3.83 -0.80
C MET A 41 -2.99 5.17 -0.07
N THR A 42 -4.19 5.74 -0.15
CA THR A 42 -4.63 6.91 0.61
C THR A 42 -4.89 6.55 2.07
N GLU A 43 -4.94 7.56 2.94
CA GLU A 43 -5.35 7.40 4.35
C GLU A 43 -6.66 6.60 4.50
N ARG A 44 -7.68 6.95 3.72
CA ARG A 44 -8.99 6.30 3.77
C ARG A 44 -8.92 4.82 3.42
N GLU A 45 -8.14 4.47 2.39
CA GLU A 45 -7.93 3.08 1.96
C GLU A 45 -7.16 2.30 3.04
N ARG A 46 -6.11 2.87 3.64
CA ARG A 46 -5.35 2.23 4.74
C ARG A 46 -6.22 2.02 5.97
N ARG A 47 -7.00 3.01 6.38
CA ARG A 47 -7.90 2.88 7.54
C ARG A 47 -8.97 1.81 7.31
N ALA A 48 -9.49 1.71 6.09
CA ALA A 48 -10.41 0.63 5.73
C ALA A 48 -9.74 -0.75 5.79
N LEU A 49 -8.48 -0.85 5.36
CA LEU A 49 -7.71 -2.09 5.41
C LEU A 49 -7.46 -2.54 6.87
N LEU A 50 -7.01 -1.64 7.74
CA LEU A 50 -6.80 -1.93 9.16
C LEU A 50 -8.08 -2.41 9.86
N ARG A 51 -9.25 -1.83 9.52
CA ARG A 51 -10.54 -2.29 10.06
C ARG A 51 -10.96 -3.67 9.57
N ARG A 52 -10.58 -4.05 8.34
CA ARG A 52 -10.93 -5.35 7.76
C ARG A 52 -10.06 -6.50 8.26
N ARG A 53 -8.88 -6.20 8.78
CA ARG A 53 -7.84 -7.16 9.15
C ARG A 53 -7.24 -6.82 10.53
N PRO A 54 -8.05 -6.84 11.61
CA PRO A 54 -7.56 -6.54 12.95
C PRO A 54 -6.62 -7.62 13.51
N ASP A 55 -6.61 -8.80 12.90
CA ASP A 55 -5.81 -9.98 13.24
C ASP A 55 -4.34 -9.90 12.78
N VAL A 56 -4.02 -8.98 11.88
CA VAL A 56 -2.67 -8.87 11.30
C VAL A 56 -1.73 -8.13 12.25
N THR A 57 -0.76 -8.86 12.79
CA THR A 57 0.27 -8.33 13.71
C THR A 57 1.54 -7.84 13.00
N SER A 58 1.80 -8.29 11.76
CA SER A 58 2.94 -7.86 10.95
C SER A 58 2.53 -7.62 9.50
N TRP A 59 2.33 -6.35 9.14
CA TRP A 59 1.95 -6.00 7.77
C TRP A 59 3.08 -6.21 6.79
N ARG A 60 4.32 -6.01 7.22
CA ARG A 60 5.52 -6.34 6.44
C ARG A 60 5.49 -7.78 5.93
N SER A 61 5.34 -8.75 6.85
CA SER A 61 5.40 -10.18 6.50
C SER A 61 4.26 -10.58 5.54
N LEU A 62 3.05 -10.09 5.82
CA LEU A 62 1.88 -10.38 4.98
C LEU A 62 2.03 -9.82 3.57
N LEU A 63 2.44 -8.55 3.45
CA LEU A 63 2.57 -7.89 2.15
C LEU A 63 3.78 -8.39 1.35
N GLU A 64 4.90 -8.70 2.01
CA GLU A 64 6.05 -9.32 1.34
C GLU A 64 5.72 -10.71 0.81
N SER A 65 4.97 -11.51 1.56
CA SER A 65 4.49 -12.82 1.09
C SER A 65 3.60 -12.67 -0.14
N ALA A 66 2.61 -11.77 -0.09
CA ALA A 66 1.74 -11.47 -1.23
C ALA A 66 2.52 -10.98 -2.45
N ARG A 67 3.55 -10.13 -2.26
CA ARG A 67 4.43 -9.70 -3.36
C ARG A 67 5.18 -10.87 -3.97
N ARG A 68 5.76 -11.76 -3.16
CA ARG A 68 6.51 -12.93 -3.66
C ARG A 68 5.62 -13.86 -4.49
N HIS A 69 4.39 -14.10 -4.03
CA HIS A 69 3.40 -14.87 -4.81
C HIS A 69 3.12 -14.21 -6.16
N HIS A 70 2.84 -12.91 -6.18
CA HIS A 70 2.58 -12.20 -7.43
C HIS A 70 3.76 -12.22 -8.40
N VAL A 71 4.99 -11.98 -7.90
CA VAL A 71 6.20 -12.04 -8.72
C VAL A 71 6.40 -13.42 -9.33
N ARG A 72 6.15 -14.49 -8.56
CA ARG A 72 6.20 -15.87 -9.06
C ARG A 72 5.16 -16.08 -10.16
N GLU A 73 3.89 -15.74 -9.92
CA GLU A 73 2.81 -15.87 -10.91
C GLU A 73 3.11 -15.12 -12.20
N THR A 74 3.67 -13.90 -12.11
CA THR A 74 4.05 -13.13 -13.31
C THR A 74 5.27 -13.68 -14.04
N ALA A 75 6.11 -14.47 -13.37
CA ALA A 75 7.28 -15.11 -14.00
C ALA A 75 6.91 -16.44 -14.68
N ASP A 76 5.83 -17.08 -14.21
CA ASP A 76 5.31 -18.35 -14.74
C ASP A 76 4.30 -18.15 -15.90
N ALA A 77 3.90 -16.91 -16.19
CA ALA A 77 2.94 -16.52 -17.23
C ALA A 77 3.62 -15.92 -18.47
#